data_AF-A0AAN8U3X2-F1
#
_entry.id   AF-A0AAN8U3X2-F1
#
_cell.length_a   1.000
_cell.length_b   1.000
_cell.length_c   1.000
_cell.angle_alpha   90.00
_cell.angle_beta   90.00
_cell.angle_gamma   90.00
#
_symmetry.space_group_name_H-M   'P 1'
#
loop_
_entity.id
_entity.type
_entity.pdbx_description
1 polymer ?
#
loop_
_entity_poly.entity_id
_entity_poly.type
_entity_poly.pdbx_seq_one_letter_code
_entity_poly.pdbx_strand_id
1 'polypeptide(L)'
;MGIVANLPVQLNGRHYVGKSGLCLRNDLTMKGFNPLRIHPLWNYRGHSGKAVVEFGNDWKGFANAIKFQNSYESQHQGKKDNLFSQYN
;
A
#
# COMPACT_ATOMS: atom_id res chain seq x y z
N MET A 1 -10.61 -1.15 4.09
CA MET A 1 -9.15 -1.44 4.12
C MET A 1 -8.70 -1.78 2.71
N GLY A 2 -7.45 -1.47 2.35
CA GLY A 2 -6.79 -1.88 1.11
C GLY A 2 -5.38 -2.41 1.38
N ILE A 3 -4.76 -3.07 0.41
CA ILE A 3 -3.39 -3.61 0.54
C ILE A 3 -2.53 -3.01 -0.56
N VAL A 4 -1.35 -2.53 -0.18
CA VAL A 4 -0.28 -2.15 -1.12
C VAL A 4 0.88 -3.11 -0.93
N ALA A 5 1.38 -3.64 -2.03
CA ALA A 5 2.58 -4.47 -2.08
C ALA A 5 3.64 -3.78 -2.96
N ASN A 6 4.81 -4.40 -3.07
CA ASN A 6 5.93 -3.87 -3.85
C ASN A 6 6.39 -2.47 -3.41
N LEU A 7 6.31 -2.18 -2.10
CA LEU A 7 6.83 -0.94 -1.54
C LEU A 7 8.37 -1.00 -1.53
N PRO A 8 9.05 0.11 -1.89
CA PRO A 8 10.50 0.16 -1.88
C PRO A 8 11.02 0.00 -0.45
N VAL A 9 11.87 -1.01 -0.25
CA VAL A 9 12.59 -1.28 0.98
C VAL A 9 14.09 -1.36 0.70
N GLN A 10 14.89 -0.93 1.66
CA GLN A 10 16.35 -0.95 1.59
C GLN A 10 16.89 -1.79 2.74
N LEU A 11 17.93 -2.58 2.49
CA LEU A 11 18.62 -3.30 3.55
C LEU A 11 19.49 -2.30 4.33
N ASN A 12 19.19 -2.10 5.61
CA ASN A 12 19.99 -1.31 6.53
C ASN A 12 20.59 -2.24 7.59
N GLY A 13 21.86 -2.57 7.44
CA GLY A 13 22.53 -3.59 8.22
C GLY A 13 21.89 -4.97 8.01
N ARG A 14 21.12 -5.44 9.00
CA ARG A 14 20.44 -6.75 8.95
C ARG A 14 18.93 -6.67 8.74
N HIS A 15 18.36 -5.45 8.76
CA HIS A 15 16.92 -5.26 8.66
C HIS A 15 16.54 -4.43 7.43
N TYR A 16 15.44 -4.78 6.80
CA TYR A 16 14.81 -3.99 5.76
C TYR A 16 14.09 -2.78 6.38
N VAL A 17 14.38 -1.60 5.86
CA VAL A 17 13.72 -0.34 6.20
C VAL A 17 12.98 0.19 4.99
N GLY A 18 11.79 0.75 5.20
CA GLY A 18 10.96 1.34 4.15
C GLY A 18 10.74 2.83 4.39
N LYS A 19 10.15 3.51 3.40
CA LYS A 19 9.63 4.87 3.61
C LYS A 19 8.59 4.87 4.74
N SER A 20 8.52 5.99 5.46
CA SER A 20 7.52 6.20 6.51
C SER A 20 6.09 5.98 5.97
N GLY A 21 5.23 5.36 6.78
CA GLY A 21 3.81 5.24 6.48
C GLY A 21 3.12 6.59 6.28
N LEU A 22 3.65 7.68 6.87
CA LEU A 22 3.15 9.03 6.66
C LEU A 22 3.40 9.52 5.22
N CYS A 23 4.57 9.22 4.65
CA CYS A 23 4.87 9.56 3.24
C CYS A 23 3.88 8.85 2.31
N LEU A 24 3.66 7.54 2.50
CA LEU A 24 2.70 6.78 1.69
C LEU A 24 1.27 7.31 1.87
N ARG A 25 0.89 7.68 3.09
CA ARG A 25 -0.42 8.29 3.37
C ARG A 25 -0.60 9.60 2.59
N ASN A 26 0.42 10.46 2.58
CA ASN A 26 0.38 11.74 1.87
C ASN A 26 0.27 11.53 0.36
N ASP A 27 1.05 10.62 -0.21
CA ASP A 27 0.99 10.29 -1.64
C ASP A 27 -0.41 9.81 -2.06
N LEU A 28 -1.01 8.90 -1.26
CA LEU A 28 -2.36 8.40 -1.51
C LEU A 28 -3.44 9.48 -1.28
N THR A 29 -3.18 10.43 -0.40
CA THR A 29 -4.06 11.59 -0.17
C THR A 29 -4.02 12.55 -1.36
N MET A 30 -2.84 12.81 -1.93
CA MET A 30 -2.68 13.62 -3.15
C MET A 30 -3.38 12.98 -4.37
N LYS A 31 -3.43 11.65 -4.44
CA LYS A 31 -4.22 10.92 -5.45
C LYS A 31 -5.74 10.95 -5.21
N GLY A 32 -6.17 11.58 -4.12
CA GLY A 32 -7.57 11.73 -3.76
C GLY A 32 -8.23 10.45 -3.26
N PHE A 33 -7.45 9.54 -2.65
CA PHE A 33 -7.98 8.35 -1.98
C PHE A 33 -8.26 8.56 -0.49
N ASN A 34 -7.70 9.61 0.12
CA ASN A 34 -7.98 10.03 1.50
C ASN A 34 -7.92 8.88 2.55
N PRO A 35 -6.79 8.15 2.67
CA PRO A 35 -6.63 7.14 3.71
C PRO A 35 -6.54 7.77 5.12
N LEU A 36 -7.10 7.06 6.11
CA LEU A 36 -6.99 7.42 7.52
C LEU A 36 -5.61 7.09 8.07
N ARG A 37 -5.11 5.89 7.79
CA ARG A 37 -3.86 5.38 8.35
C ARG A 37 -3.20 4.37 7.42
N ILE A 38 -1.88 4.24 7.57
CA ILE A 38 -1.08 3.21 6.92
C ILE A 38 -0.49 2.33 8.01
N HIS A 39 -0.65 1.02 7.84
CA HIS A 39 -0.07 -0.01 8.72
C HIS A 39 0.97 -0.81 7.95
N PRO A 40 2.26 -0.45 8.03
CA PRO A 40 3.33 -1.24 7.45
C PRO A 40 3.35 -2.64 8.05
N LEU A 41 3.53 -3.66 7.20
CA LEU A 41 3.66 -5.04 7.66
C LEU A 41 5.14 -5.36 7.90
N TRP A 42 5.43 -5.89 9.08
CA TRP A 42 6.78 -6.22 9.53
C TRP A 42 6.96 -7.73 9.66
N ASN A 43 8.18 -8.21 9.45
CA ASN A 43 8.59 -9.58 9.75
C ASN A 43 9.94 -9.57 10.49
N TYR A 44 10.50 -10.75 10.78
CA TYR A 44 11.78 -10.89 11.48
C TYR A 44 12.96 -10.23 10.74
N ARG A 45 12.83 -9.94 9.43
CA ARG A 45 13.83 -9.22 8.63
C ARG A 45 13.55 -7.71 8.55
N GLY A 46 12.51 -7.19 9.20
CA GLY A 46 12.11 -5.78 9.13
C GLY A 46 10.89 -5.53 8.24
N HIS A 47 10.87 -4.41 7.53
CA HIS A 47 9.75 -3.99 6.70
C HIS A 47 9.54 -4.97 5.52
N SER A 48 8.34 -5.53 5.38
CA SER A 48 8.06 -6.60 4.41
C SER A 48 7.83 -6.14 2.96
N GLY A 49 7.86 -4.83 2.71
CA GLY A 49 7.50 -4.24 1.41
C GLY A 49 5.98 -4.23 1.16
N LYS A 50 5.17 -4.45 2.21
CA LYS A 50 3.70 -4.45 2.15
C LYS A 50 3.13 -3.58 3.25
N ALA A 51 1.96 -2.99 3.00
CA ALA A 51 1.23 -2.21 3.99
C ALA A 51 -0.27 -2.35 3.81
N VAL A 52 -1.01 -2.23 4.91
CA VAL A 52 -2.47 -2.09 4.91
C VAL A 52 -2.83 -0.61 4.91
N VAL A 53 -3.70 -0.22 4.00
CA VAL A 53 -4.28 1.12 3.89
C VAL A 53 -5.63 1.12 4.59
N GLU A 54 -5.74 1.91 5.64
CA GLU A 54 -6.98 2.11 6.39
C GLU A 54 -7.78 3.28 5.81
N PHE A 55 -9.08 3.06 5.64
CA PHE A 55 -10.05 4.03 5.19
C PHE A 55 -11.13 4.19 6.26
N GLY A 56 -11.95 5.24 6.16
CA GLY A 56 -13.10 5.47 7.04
C GLY A 56 -14.03 4.24 7.10
N ASN A 57 -14.67 4.04 8.24
CA ASN A 57 -15.69 2.99 8.38
C ASN A 57 -17.05 3.39 7.80
N ASP A 58 -17.13 4.59 7.22
CA ASP A 58 -18.32 5.19 6.66
C ASP A 58 -18.41 4.97 5.14
N TRP A 59 -19.52 5.40 4.54
CA TRP A 59 -19.76 5.22 3.11
C TRP A 59 -18.75 5.96 2.23
N LYS A 60 -18.25 7.10 2.70
CA LYS A 60 -17.16 7.83 2.04
C LYS A 60 -15.86 7.03 2.08
N GLY A 61 -15.53 6.43 3.22
CA GLY A 61 -14.39 5.52 3.36
C GLY A 61 -14.48 4.29 2.45
N PHE A 62 -15.68 3.71 2.31
CA PHE A 62 -15.91 2.62 1.36
C PHE A 62 -15.70 3.07 -0.10
N ALA A 63 -16.28 4.20 -0.51
CA ALA A 63 -16.10 4.75 -1.85
C ALA A 63 -14.62 5.06 -2.15
N ASN A 64 -13.88 5.60 -1.18
CA ASN A 64 -12.44 5.81 -1.28
C ASN A 64 -11.66 4.50 -1.48
N ALA A 65 -12.03 3.44 -0.77
CA ALA A 65 -11.40 2.14 -0.91
C ALA A 65 -11.64 1.51 -2.30
N ILE A 66 -12.87 1.63 -2.83
CA ILE A 66 -13.20 1.19 -4.19
C ILE A 66 -12.44 2.00 -5.24
N LYS A 67 -12.39 3.34 -5.10
CA LYS A 67 -11.62 4.21 -5.99
C LYS A 67 -10.13 3.86 -5.99
N PHE A 68 -9.58 3.58 -4.80
CA PHE A 68 -8.21 3.10 -4.65
C PHE A 68 -8.00 1.81 -5.44
N GLN A 69 -8.83 0.78 -5.24
CA GLN A 69 -8.71 -0.49 -5.97
C GLN A 69 -8.79 -0.30 -7.49
N ASN A 70 -9.84 0.39 -7.97
CA ASN A 70 -10.08 0.58 -9.40
C ASN A 70 -8.95 1.35 -10.08
N SER A 71 -8.35 2.33 -9.40
CA SER A 71 -7.24 3.10 -9.95
C SER A 71 -5.98 2.25 -10.16
N TYR A 72 -5.69 1.28 -9.28
CA TYR A 72 -4.54 0.40 -9.44
C TYR A 72 -4.82 -0.68 -10.48
N GLU A 73 -6.05 -1.21 -10.54
CA GLU A 73 -6.47 -2.16 -11.58
C GLU A 73 -6.41 -1.52 -12.98
N SER A 74 -6.86 -0.28 -13.15
CA SER A 74 -6.81 0.42 -14.44
C SER A 74 -5.40 0.76 -14.91
N GLN A 75 -4.41 0.72 -14.01
CA GLN A 75 -3.00 0.97 -14.30
C GLN A 75 -2.21 -0.32 -14.51
N HIS A 76 -2.87 -1.48 -14.57
CA HIS A 76 -2.21 -2.81 -14.59
C HIS A 76 -1.29 -3.03 -13.39
N GLN A 77 -1.70 -2.51 -12.24
CA GLN A 77 -1.03 -2.67 -10.95
C GLN A 77 -1.97 -3.36 -9.95
N GLY A 78 -2.95 -4.10 -10.46
CA GLY A 78 -3.88 -4.87 -9.66
C GLY A 78 -3.21 -6.11 -9.07
N LYS A 79 -3.97 -6.84 -8.24
CA LYS A 79 -3.48 -8.08 -7.62
C LYS A 79 -3.01 -9.11 -8.65
N LYS A 80 -3.71 -9.23 -9.79
CA LYS A 80 -3.36 -10.19 -10.84
C LYS A 80 -2.03 -9.84 -11.50
N ASP A 81 -1.80 -8.56 -11.79
CA ASP A 81 -0.55 -8.07 -12.37
C ASP A 81 0.61 -8.25 -11.39
N ASN A 82 0.38 -7.97 -10.11
CA ASN A 82 1.37 -8.19 -9.05
C ASN A 82 1.78 -9.66 -8.94
N LEU A 83 0.82 -10.59 -9.01
CA LEU A 83 1.10 -12.02 -9.01
C LEU A 83 1.93 -12.41 -10.24
N PHE A 84 1.53 -11.96 -11.43
CA PHE A 84 2.26 -12.27 -12.66
C PHE A 84 3.72 -11.79 -12.64
N SER A 85 3.96 -10.59 -12.10
CA SER A 85 5.31 -10.02 -11.95
C SER A 85 6.17 -10.74 -10.91
N GLN A 86 5.60 -11.56 -10.03
CA GLN A 86 6.36 -12.27 -8.99
C GLN A 86 6.89 -13.63 -9.47
N TYR A 87 6.39 -14.13 -10.61
CA TYR A 87 6.76 -15.42 -11.19
C TYR A 87 7.55 -15.34 -12.50
N ASN A 88 7.82 -14.12 -13.00
CA ASN A 88 8.67 -13.83 -14.16
C ASN A 88 9.73 -12.80 -13.78
#